data_AF-A0A7X9KR59-F1
#
_entry.id   AF-A0A7X9KR59-F1
#
_cell.length_a   1.000
_cell.length_b   1.000
_cell.length_c   1.000
_cell.angle_alpha   90.00
_cell.angle_beta   90.00
_cell.angle_gamma   90.00
#
_symmetry.space_group_name_H-M   'P 1'
#
loop_
_entity.id
_entity.type
_entity.pdbx_description
1 polymer ?
#
loop_
_entity_poly.entity_id
_entity_poly.type
_entity_poly.pdbx_seq_one_letter_code
_entity_poly.pdbx_strand_id
1 'polypeptide(L)'
;MAQSAYKGSNISILLGDICVALAVCFYLVNLFNKETDVPLFHNYFFWIASGLLLFCLGEMGYFFLIPYIKANKLDEFGKMFKLINNNLMVVLYGSYIIALIMHHRQLKKNAA
;
A
#
# COMPACT_ATOMS: atom_id res chain seq x y z
N MET A 1 -30.47 -2.86 11.99
CA MET A 1 -29.67 -1.68 12.40
C MET A 1 -28.15 -1.94 12.40
N ALA A 2 -27.65 -3.16 12.66
CA ALA A 2 -26.20 -3.45 12.60
C ALA A 2 -25.56 -3.41 11.19
N GLN A 3 -26.32 -3.69 10.12
CA GLN A 3 -25.79 -3.66 8.74
C GLN A 3 -25.48 -2.25 8.20
N SER A 4 -26.11 -1.20 8.75
CA SER A 4 -25.88 0.19 8.31
C SER A 4 -24.56 0.76 8.87
N ALA A 5 -24.23 0.45 10.13
CA ALA A 5 -22.94 0.80 10.73
C ALA A 5 -21.76 0.07 10.06
N TYR A 6 -21.95 -1.20 9.67
CA TYR A 6 -20.93 -1.98 8.96
C TYR A 6 -20.65 -1.44 7.55
N LYS A 7 -21.67 -0.94 6.83
CA LYS A 7 -21.49 -0.27 5.53
C LYS A 7 -20.72 1.05 5.66
N GLY A 8 -21.01 1.85 6.70
CA GLY A 8 -20.31 3.11 6.96
C GLY A 8 -18.82 2.91 7.22
N SER A 9 -18.47 1.91 8.04
CA SER A 9 -17.06 1.59 8.36
C SER A 9 -16.23 1.20 7.13
N ASN A 10 -16.80 0.41 6.20
CA ASN A 10 -16.09 0.02 4.97
C ASN A 10 -15.87 1.21 4.02
N ILE A 11 -16.79 2.17 3.98
CA ILE A 11 -16.65 3.38 3.15
C ILE A 11 -15.58 4.30 3.74
N SER A 12 -15.53 4.46 5.06
CA SER A 12 -14.50 5.28 5.72
C SER A 12 -13.09 4.71 5.52
N ILE A 13 -12.93 3.38 5.57
CA ILE A 13 -11.65 2.72 5.29
C ILE A 13 -11.24 2.95 3.84
N LEU A 14 -12.14 2.69 2.89
CA LEU A 14 -11.87 2.91 1.46
C LEU A 14 -11.52 4.37 1.16
N LEU A 15 -12.23 5.33 1.77
CA LEU A 15 -11.95 6.75 1.59
C LEU A 15 -10.56 7.10 2.12
N GLY A 16 -10.18 6.52 3.27
CA GLY A 16 -8.84 6.62 3.83
C GLY A 16 -7.77 6.11 2.86
N ASP A 17 -7.97 4.92 2.29
CA ASP A 17 -7.04 4.33 1.31
C ASP A 17 -6.92 5.18 0.04
N ILE A 18 -8.02 5.78 -0.44
CA ILE A 18 -7.99 6.72 -1.56
C ILE A 18 -7.14 7.95 -1.21
N CYS A 19 -7.37 8.55 -0.04
CA CYS A 19 -6.61 9.72 0.39
C CYS A 19 -5.13 9.41 0.55
N VAL A 20 -4.78 8.26 1.14
CA VAL A 20 -3.40 7.81 1.31
C VAL A 20 -2.75 7.55 -0.05
N ALA A 21 -3.43 6.82 -0.95
CA ALA A 21 -2.91 6.54 -2.29
C ALA A 21 -2.67 7.83 -3.09
N LEU A 22 -3.59 8.80 -3.02
CA LEU A 22 -3.41 10.11 -3.67
C LEU A 22 -2.22 10.86 -3.09
N ALA A 23 -2.10 10.95 -1.76
CA ALA A 23 -0.98 11.62 -1.09
C ALA A 23 0.37 10.99 -1.48
N VAL A 24 0.42 9.65 -1.55
CA VAL A 24 1.60 8.91 -1.98
C VAL A 24 1.92 9.17 -3.45
N CYS A 25 0.94 9.21 -4.33
CA CYS A 25 1.13 9.57 -5.74
C CYS A 25 1.68 10.99 -5.88
N PHE A 26 1.12 11.98 -5.16
CA PHE A 26 1.64 13.35 -5.14
C PHE A 26 3.10 13.40 -4.66
N TYR A 27 3.42 12.65 -3.61
CA TYR A 27 4.79 12.55 -3.10
C TYR A 27 5.74 11.97 -4.17
N LEU A 28 5.35 10.88 -4.83
CA LEU A 28 6.16 10.24 -5.87
C LEU A 28 6.35 11.17 -7.08
N VAL A 29 5.31 11.83 -7.58
CA VAL A 29 5.41 12.79 -8.68
C VAL A 29 6.35 13.94 -8.32
N ASN A 30 6.24 14.49 -7.11
CA ASN A 30 7.14 15.53 -6.62
C ASN A 30 8.59 15.02 -6.51
N LEU A 31 8.78 13.77 -6.08
CA LEU A 31 10.09 13.14 -6.02
C LEU A 31 10.70 12.92 -7.40
N PHE A 32 9.90 12.53 -8.40
CA PHE A 32 10.33 12.37 -9.80
C PHE A 32 10.66 13.71 -10.47
N ASN A 33 9.94 14.78 -10.12
CA ASN A 33 10.17 16.12 -10.67
C ASN A 33 11.39 16.84 -10.04
N LYS A 34 11.95 16.31 -8.94
CA LYS A 34 13.20 16.82 -8.42
C LYS A 34 14.36 16.29 -9.25
N GLU A 35 15.02 17.18 -9.99
CA GLU A 35 16.35 16.92 -10.54
C GLU A 35 17.30 16.67 -9.37
N THR A 36 17.52 15.40 -9.07
CA THR A 36 18.41 14.97 -8.00
C THR A 36 19.48 14.10 -8.63
N ASP A 37 20.76 14.44 -8.42
CA ASP A 37 21.92 13.63 -8.87
C ASP A 37 21.98 12.23 -8.21
N VAL A 38 21.08 11.96 -7.26
CA VAL A 38 21.03 10.72 -6.49
C VAL A 38 19.93 9.81 -7.05
N PRO A 39 20.21 8.54 -7.35
CA PRO A 39 19.20 7.63 -7.89
C PRO A 39 18.02 7.48 -6.93
N LEU A 40 16.79 7.60 -7.45
CA LEU A 40 15.52 7.52 -6.69
C LEU A 40 15.43 6.31 -5.75
N PHE A 41 16.00 5.17 -6.16
CA PHE A 41 16.04 3.94 -5.39
C PHE A 41 16.88 4.02 -4.11
N HIS A 42 17.69 5.07 -3.95
CA HIS A 42 18.48 5.32 -2.74
C HIS A 42 17.69 6.05 -1.65
N ASN A 43 16.55 6.67 -2.00
CA ASN A 43 15.66 7.26 -1.01
C ASN A 43 14.86 6.17 -0.30
N TYR A 44 15.06 6.03 1.01
CA TYR A 44 14.30 5.08 1.82
C TYR A 44 12.78 5.36 1.76
N PHE A 45 12.38 6.64 1.71
CA PHE A 45 10.98 7.02 1.58
C PHE A 45 10.32 6.55 0.27
N PHE A 46 11.10 6.35 -0.80
CA PHE A 46 10.56 5.82 -2.06
C PHE A 46 10.06 4.38 -1.88
N TRP A 47 10.78 3.54 -1.12
CA TRP A 47 10.39 2.16 -0.84
C TRP A 47 9.17 2.06 0.09
N ILE A 48 9.05 2.99 1.04
CA ILE A 48 7.85 3.10 1.89
C ILE A 48 6.65 3.51 1.05
N ALA A 49 6.80 4.57 0.25
CA ALA A 49 5.75 5.11 -0.61
C ALA A 49 5.25 4.07 -1.64
N SER A 50 6.17 3.42 -2.35
CA SER A 50 5.81 2.41 -3.37
C SER A 50 5.11 1.19 -2.79
N GLY A 51 5.58 0.66 -1.64
CA GLY A 51 4.92 -0.46 -0.97
C GLY A 51 3.54 -0.09 -0.41
N LEU A 52 3.40 1.11 0.17
CA LEU A 52 2.11 1.61 0.64
C LEU A 52 1.13 1.81 -0.52
N LEU A 53 1.59 2.32 -1.66
CA LEU A 53 0.76 2.46 -2.86
C LEU A 53 0.26 1.10 -3.37
N LEU A 54 1.14 0.11 -3.46
CA LEU A 54 0.79 -1.25 -3.88
C LEU A 54 -0.21 -1.90 -2.93
N PHE A 55 -0.05 -1.68 -1.62
CA PHE A 55 -0.99 -2.15 -0.61
C PHE A 55 -2.38 -1.53 -0.81
N CYS A 56 -2.47 -0.19 -0.87
CA CYS A 56 -3.74 0.51 -1.08
C CYS A 56 -4.41 0.10 -2.41
N LEU A 57 -3.65 -0.01 -3.51
CA LEU A 57 -4.18 -0.47 -4.79
C LEU A 57 -4.68 -1.92 -4.75
N GLY A 58 -3.99 -2.80 -4.03
CA GLY A 58 -4.41 -4.18 -3.85
C GLY A 58 -5.68 -4.30 -3.02
N GLU A 59 -5.80 -3.52 -1.96
CA GLU A 59 -7.00 -3.50 -1.10
C GLU A 59 -8.21 -2.94 -1.85
N MET A 60 -8.02 -1.86 -2.62
CA MET A 60 -9.03 -1.34 -3.55
C MET A 60 -9.44 -2.36 -4.62
N GLY A 61 -8.46 -2.99 -5.26
CA GLY A 61 -8.70 -4.01 -6.28
C GLY A 61 -9.55 -5.16 -5.75
N TYR A 62 -9.27 -5.57 -4.51
CA TYR A 62 -10.10 -6.54 -3.82
C TYR A 62 -11.51 -6.00 -3.54
N PHE A 63 -11.67 -4.77 -3.05
CA PHE A 63 -12.98 -4.15 -2.80
C PHE A 63 -13.87 -4.15 -4.05
N PHE A 64 -13.30 -3.87 -5.23
CA PHE A 64 -14.00 -3.96 -6.51
C PHE A 64 -14.32 -5.41 -6.93
N LEU A 65 -13.49 -6.39 -6.57
CA LEU A 65 -13.73 -7.81 -6.87
C LEU A 65 -14.75 -8.48 -5.93
N ILE A 66 -14.94 -8.00 -4.71
CA ILE A 66 -15.92 -8.54 -3.73
C ILE A 66 -17.30 -8.81 -4.35
N PRO A 67 -17.96 -7.86 -5.05
CA PRO A 67 -19.28 -8.11 -5.63
C PRO A 67 -19.27 -9.25 -6.65
N TYR A 68 -18.20 -9.38 -7.44
CA TYR A 68 -18.04 -10.46 -8.42
C TYR A 68 -17.82 -11.82 -7.74
N ILE A 69 -16.97 -11.86 -6.70
CA ILE A 69 -16.68 -13.07 -5.92
C ILE A 69 -17.93 -13.58 -5.21
N LYS A 70 -18.72 -12.67 -4.63
CA LYS A 70 -20.01 -13.00 -3.98
C LYS A 70 -21.04 -13.50 -4.98
N ALA A 71 -21.13 -12.88 -6.16
CA ALA A 71 -22.07 -13.29 -7.20
C ALA A 71 -21.82 -14.72 -7.70
N ASN A 72 -20.55 -15.14 -7.77
CA ASN A 72 -20.15 -16.45 -8.28
C ASN A 72 -19.91 -17.51 -7.18
N LYS A 73 -20.19 -17.20 -5.90
CA LYS A 73 -19.89 -18.08 -4.74
C LYS A 73 -18.44 -18.62 -4.71
N LEU A 74 -17.49 -17.85 -5.27
CA LEU A 74 -16.10 -18.29 -5.42
C LEU A 74 -15.32 -18.29 -4.10
N ASP A 75 -15.84 -17.64 -3.06
CA ASP A 75 -15.17 -17.53 -1.77
C ASP A 75 -16.16 -17.72 -0.61
N GLU A 76 -16.52 -18.98 -0.38
CA GLU A 76 -17.51 -19.40 0.64
C GLU A 76 -17.01 -19.18 2.08
N PHE A 77 -15.71 -18.93 2.29
CA PHE A 77 -15.08 -18.79 3.62
C PHE A 77 -14.07 -17.63 3.75
N GLY A 78 -13.98 -16.73 2.78
CA GLY A 78 -13.01 -15.61 2.82
C GLY A 78 -11.55 -16.07 2.72
N LYS A 79 -11.30 -17.26 2.17
CA LYS A 79 -9.95 -17.82 2.00
C LYS A 79 -9.17 -17.04 0.95
N MET A 80 -9.82 -16.63 -0.15
CA MET A 80 -9.15 -15.79 -1.15
C MET A 80 -8.83 -14.41 -0.58
N PHE A 81 -9.75 -13.80 0.18
CA PHE A 81 -9.47 -12.55 0.87
C PHE A 81 -8.22 -12.64 1.75
N LYS A 82 -8.18 -13.66 2.61
CA LYS A 82 -7.08 -13.84 3.55
C LYS A 82 -5.75 -14.07 2.82
N LEU A 83 -5.76 -14.81 1.72
CA LEU A 83 -4.56 -15.09 0.92
C LEU A 83 -4.05 -13.82 0.23
N ILE A 84 -4.94 -13.06 -0.43
CA ILE A 84 -4.57 -11.81 -1.11
C ILE A 84 -4.05 -10.78 -0.10
N ASN A 85 -4.78 -10.59 1.01
CA ASN A 85 -4.40 -9.63 2.04
C ASN A 85 -3.06 -10.00 2.70
N ASN A 86 -2.82 -11.29 2.98
CA ASN A 86 -1.55 -11.73 3.54
C ASN A 86 -0.38 -11.49 2.57
N ASN A 87 -0.59 -11.73 1.27
CA ASN A 87 0.43 -11.42 0.25
C ASN A 87 0.70 -9.92 0.13
N LEU A 88 -0.33 -9.09 0.19
CA LEU A 88 -0.19 -7.62 0.20
C LEU A 88 0.57 -7.13 1.43
N MET A 89 0.28 -7.67 2.61
CA MET A 89 1.05 -7.38 3.83
C MET A 89 2.51 -7.79 3.69
N VAL A 90 2.81 -8.96 3.12
CA VAL A 90 4.20 -9.39 2.89
C VAL A 90 4.93 -8.41 1.98
N VAL A 91 4.28 -7.91 0.92
CA VAL A 91 4.86 -6.89 0.03
C VAL A 91 5.10 -5.57 0.78
N LEU A 92 4.13 -5.12 1.58
CA LEU A 92 4.23 -3.88 2.36
C LEU A 92 5.40 -3.94 3.37
N TYR A 93 5.43 -4.98 4.20
CA TYR A 93 6.49 -5.14 5.19
C TYR A 93 7.85 -5.40 4.53
N GLY A 94 7.88 -6.11 3.40
CA GLY A 94 9.08 -6.28 2.59
C GLY A 94 9.65 -4.94 2.12
N SER A 95 8.80 -4.02 1.65
CA SER A 95 9.24 -2.69 1.24
C SER A 95 9.76 -1.86 2.41
N TYR A 96 9.16 -2.00 3.60
CA TYR A 96 9.62 -1.31 4.81
C TYR A 96 10.98 -1.81 5.29
N ILE A 97 11.23 -3.12 5.20
CA ILE A 97 12.55 -3.70 5.50
C ILE A 97 13.60 -3.15 4.54
N ILE A 98 13.29 -3.08 3.24
CA ILE A 98 14.21 -2.49 2.25
C ILE A 98 14.47 -1.02 2.59
N ALA A 99 13.44 -0.25 2.95
CA ALA A 99 13.58 1.14 3.35
C ALA A 99 14.51 1.30 4.58
N LEU A 100 14.35 0.46 5.61
CA LEU A 100 15.21 0.47 6.79
C LEU A 100 16.67 0.16 6.44
N ILE A 101 16.91 -0.83 5.58
CA ILE A 101 18.26 -1.18 5.11
C ILE A 101 18.89 0.00 4.37
N MET A 102 18.14 0.66 3.49
CA MET A 102 18.62 1.84 2.75
C MET A 102 18.92 3.01 3.69
N HIS A 103 18.05 3.25 4.67
CA HIS A 103 18.27 4.28 5.69
C HIS A 103 19.55 4.01 6.51
N HIS A 104 19.76 2.77 6.97
CA HIS A 104 20.98 2.38 7.67
C HIS A 104 22.24 2.56 6.80
N ARG A 105 22.15 2.27 5.50
CA ARG A 105 23.26 2.48 4.56
C ARG A 105 23.58 3.96 4.36
N GLN A 106 22.57 4.82 4.26
CA GLN A 106 22.78 6.28 4.17
C GLN A 106 23.43 6.83 5.44
N LEU A 107 22.96 6.42 6.63
CA LEU A 107 23.56 6.85 7.89
C LEU A 107 25.04 6.45 8.00
N LYS A 108 25.39 5.22 7.60
CA LYS A 108 26.78 4.76 7.61
C LYS A 108 27.66 5.54 6.62
N LYS A 109 27.12 5.93 5.47
CA LYS A 109 27.83 6.73 4.47
C LYS A 109 28.08 8.17 4.93
N ASN A 110 27.18 8.74 5.75
CA ASN A 110 27.32 10.10 6.28
C ASN A 110 28.24 10.16 7.52
N ALA A 111 28.57 9.03 8.13
CA ALA A 111 29.44 8.93 9.30
C ALA A 111 30.91 8.59 8.95
N ALA A 112 31.21 8.35 7.66
CA ALA A 112 32.53 8.06 7.12
C ALA A 112 33.03 9.25 6.28
#